data_AF-A0A3P6RS73-F1
#
_entry.id   AF-A0A3P6RS73-F1
#
_cell.length_a   1.000
_cell.length_b   1.000
_cell.length_c   1.000
_cell.angle_alpha   90.00
_cell.angle_beta   90.00
_cell.angle_gamma   90.00
#
_symmetry.space_group_name_H-M   'P 1'
#
loop_
_entity.id
_entity.type
_entity.pdbx_description
1 polymer ?
#
loop_
_entity_poly.entity_id
_entity_poly.type
_entity_poly.pdbx_seq_one_letter_code
_entity_poly.pdbx_strand_id
1 'polypeptide(L)'
;MKVHAGECSYSDKVTRFWPEFGKNGKEDITIDMILNHRVAPFNLCFIGCCRQNKNFQVSKASSRFADCNRVMAKNSVFCRIDAKHRSIGEYFRDEIRQKYGAFEVCVTLSSSLHAMRAFEQPAVNGVATARGLALLHQKFMDGTLCSQQFFKETFDHTLGIEESKGHGFVYKRSPNGSWLIGHPAMGGQMIWMDPFKNIVVCYLTNGLKFGRRRQTRVSDKLLTRIYEILSKHTTSSSISSPLYREGTLSKQTNH
;
A
#
# COMPACT_ATOMS: atom_id res chain seq x y z
N MET A 1 -4.79 6.84 -7.70
CA MET A 1 -5.28 6.80 -9.11
C MET A 1 -6.74 7.22 -9.24
N LYS A 2 -7.72 6.51 -8.66
CA LYS A 2 -9.16 6.92 -8.75
C LYS A 2 -9.44 8.35 -8.26
N VAL A 3 -8.85 8.73 -7.13
CA VAL A 3 -8.93 10.12 -6.64
C VAL A 3 -8.26 11.11 -7.60
N HIS A 4 -7.10 10.74 -8.16
CA HIS A 4 -6.39 11.58 -9.13
C HIS A 4 -7.17 11.78 -10.43
N ALA A 5 -7.93 10.77 -10.86
CA ALA A 5 -8.83 10.85 -12.01
C ALA A 5 -10.14 11.63 -11.71
N GLY A 6 -10.35 12.09 -10.47
CA GLY A 6 -11.56 12.79 -10.06
C GLY A 6 -12.79 11.90 -9.89
N GLU A 7 -12.63 10.58 -9.89
CA GLU A 7 -13.75 9.62 -9.75
C GLU A 7 -14.29 9.56 -8.30
N CYS A 8 -13.46 9.90 -7.32
CA CYS A 8 -13.82 9.98 -5.91
C CYS A 8 -12.91 10.94 -5.14
N SER A 9 -13.29 11.30 -3.92
CA SER A 9 -12.48 12.04 -2.95
C SER A 9 -12.18 11.18 -1.73
N TYR A 10 -11.03 11.39 -1.08
CA TYR A 10 -10.72 10.75 0.21
C TYR A 10 -11.75 11.09 1.31
N SER A 11 -12.34 12.28 1.25
CA SER A 11 -13.40 12.73 2.18
C SER A 11 -14.78 12.15 1.87
N ASP A 12 -14.96 11.44 0.74
CA ASP A 12 -16.24 10.83 0.42
C ASP A 12 -16.61 9.77 1.46
N LYS A 13 -17.87 9.80 1.89
CA LYS A 13 -18.46 8.72 2.67
C LYS A 13 -18.54 7.46 1.81
N VAL A 14 -18.21 6.31 2.40
CA VAL A 14 -18.26 5.01 1.70
C VAL A 14 -19.69 4.69 1.26
N THR A 15 -20.68 5.13 2.03
CA THR A 15 -22.12 5.00 1.72
C THR A 15 -22.54 5.67 0.41
N ARG A 16 -21.77 6.64 -0.08
CA ARG A 16 -21.95 7.23 -1.42
C ARG A 16 -21.86 6.17 -2.52
N PHE A 17 -20.96 5.21 -2.37
CA PHE A 17 -20.70 4.14 -3.35
C PHE A 17 -21.30 2.80 -2.92
N TRP A 18 -21.48 2.60 -1.62
CA TRP A 18 -21.99 1.36 -1.03
C TRP A 18 -23.00 1.68 0.10
N PRO A 19 -24.27 1.99 -0.23
CA PRO A 19 -25.25 2.41 0.77
C PRO A 19 -25.44 1.41 1.92
N GLU A 20 -25.44 0.11 1.63
CA GLU A 20 -25.62 -0.94 2.63
C GLU A 20 -24.46 -1.05 3.61
N PHE A 21 -23.29 -0.47 3.29
CA PHE A 21 -22.16 -0.41 4.19
C PHE A 21 -22.47 0.35 5.47
N GLY A 22 -23.36 1.35 5.39
CA GLY A 22 -23.73 2.24 6.49
C GLY A 22 -24.50 1.56 7.61
N LYS A 23 -25.01 0.33 7.41
CA LYS A 23 -25.69 -0.42 8.48
C LYS A 23 -24.79 -0.56 9.71
N ASN A 24 -25.38 -0.55 10.90
CA ASN A 24 -24.70 -0.65 12.19
C ASN A 24 -23.79 0.56 12.52
N GLY A 25 -24.23 1.80 12.22
CA GLY A 25 -23.52 3.01 12.66
C GLY A 25 -22.25 3.31 11.85
N LYS A 26 -22.22 2.92 10.57
CA LYS A 26 -21.04 3.04 9.69
C LYS A 26 -21.24 4.08 8.58
N GLU A 27 -22.31 4.85 8.66
CA GLU A 27 -22.75 5.82 7.68
C GLU A 27 -21.73 6.94 7.41
N ASP A 28 -20.97 7.32 8.44
CA ASP A 28 -20.00 8.42 8.39
C ASP A 28 -18.56 7.98 8.07
N ILE A 29 -18.34 6.68 7.86
CA ILE A 29 -17.01 6.18 7.49
C ILE A 29 -16.63 6.69 6.09
N THR A 30 -15.48 7.35 6.00
CA THR A 30 -14.93 7.87 4.75
C THR A 30 -13.94 6.90 4.09
N ILE A 31 -13.64 7.15 2.81
CA ILE A 31 -12.58 6.42 2.08
C ILE A 31 -11.23 6.57 2.80
N ASP A 32 -10.90 7.77 3.30
CA ASP A 32 -9.68 8.03 4.06
C ASP A 32 -9.56 7.12 5.29
N MET A 33 -10.64 7.00 6.07
CA MET A 33 -10.67 6.17 7.28
C MET A 33 -10.42 4.68 6.97
N ILE A 34 -10.94 4.19 5.85
CA ILE A 34 -10.67 2.82 5.37
C ILE A 34 -9.20 2.63 4.98
N LEU A 35 -8.62 3.61 4.27
CA LEU A 35 -7.23 3.52 3.79
C LEU A 35 -6.20 3.64 4.91
N ASN A 36 -6.48 4.47 5.93
CA ASN A 36 -5.60 4.76 7.06
C ASN A 36 -5.78 3.82 8.26
N HIS A 37 -6.51 2.72 8.10
CA HIS A 37 -6.73 1.71 9.15
C HIS A 37 -7.43 2.25 10.41
N ARG A 38 -8.10 3.42 10.31
CA ARG A 38 -8.85 4.08 11.39
C ARG A 38 -10.22 3.47 11.66
N VAL A 39 -10.57 2.44 10.89
CA VAL A 39 -11.77 1.63 11.11
C VAL A 39 -11.39 0.33 11.81
N ALA A 40 -12.16 0.01 12.86
CA ALA A 40 -12.03 -1.25 13.58
C ALA A 40 -12.08 -2.45 12.60
N PRO A 41 -11.39 -3.56 12.89
CA PRO A 41 -11.47 -4.75 12.07
C PRO A 41 -12.93 -5.15 11.89
N PHE A 42 -13.43 -5.00 10.66
CA PHE A 42 -14.78 -5.41 10.36
C PHE A 42 -14.87 -6.92 10.60
N ASN A 43 -15.90 -7.35 11.33
CA ASN A 43 -16.43 -8.71 11.20
C ASN A 43 -17.13 -8.84 9.82
N LEU A 44 -16.39 -8.54 8.75
CA LEU A 44 -16.75 -8.90 7.39
C LEU A 44 -16.49 -10.40 7.31
N CYS A 45 -17.51 -11.16 7.68
CA CYS A 45 -17.56 -12.58 7.40
C CYS A 45 -17.24 -12.78 5.91
N PHE A 46 -16.37 -13.75 5.60
CA PHE A 46 -15.91 -14.16 4.26
C PHE A 46 -17.03 -14.44 3.23
N ILE A 47 -18.30 -14.37 3.65
CA ILE A 47 -19.50 -14.74 2.91
C ILE A 47 -19.77 -13.82 1.70
N GLY A 48 -19.26 -12.58 1.66
CA GLY A 48 -19.53 -11.65 0.56
C GLY A 48 -18.71 -11.82 -0.72
N CYS A 49 -17.55 -12.49 -0.67
CA CYS A 49 -16.64 -12.63 -1.82
C CYS A 49 -16.78 -13.98 -2.55
N CYS A 50 -17.58 -14.91 -2.01
CA CYS A 50 -17.90 -16.18 -2.66
C CYS A 50 -18.96 -16.00 -3.77
N ARG A 51 -18.76 -15.05 -4.69
CA ARG A 51 -19.46 -15.09 -5.99
C ARG A 51 -18.71 -15.98 -7.00
N GLN A 52 -17.51 -16.45 -6.66
CA GLN A 52 -16.69 -17.35 -7.48
C GLN A 52 -16.60 -18.81 -6.99
N ASN A 53 -17.20 -19.19 -5.86
CA ASN A 53 -17.38 -20.61 -5.52
C ASN A 53 -18.43 -20.83 -4.42
N LYS A 54 -19.48 -21.60 -4.70
CA LYS A 54 -20.63 -21.83 -3.78
C LYS A 54 -20.31 -22.75 -2.58
N ASN A 55 -19.11 -23.30 -2.46
CA ASN A 55 -18.83 -24.45 -1.58
C ASN A 55 -17.82 -24.21 -0.44
N PHE A 56 -17.49 -22.96 -0.06
CA PHE A 56 -16.55 -22.72 1.04
C PHE A 56 -17.27 -22.21 2.30
N GLN A 57 -17.45 -23.07 3.30
CA GLN A 57 -17.85 -22.67 4.65
C GLN A 57 -16.61 -22.38 5.50
N VAL A 58 -16.60 -21.27 6.23
CA VAL A 58 -15.52 -20.93 7.17
C VAL A 58 -16.10 -20.63 8.54
N SER A 59 -15.62 -21.40 9.51
CA SER A 59 -15.82 -21.25 10.94
C SER A 59 -15.13 -20.00 11.51
N LYS A 60 -15.72 -19.48 12.60
CA LYS A 60 -15.34 -18.30 13.40
C LYS A 60 -13.86 -17.89 13.30
N ALA A 61 -13.59 -16.74 12.66
CA ALA A 61 -12.23 -16.20 12.47
C ALA A 61 -11.77 -15.31 13.64
N SER A 62 -10.55 -15.56 14.12
CA SER A 62 -9.86 -14.84 15.20
C SER A 62 -9.20 -13.53 14.74
N SER A 63 -8.72 -12.73 15.70
CA SER A 63 -8.11 -11.38 15.53
C SER A 63 -6.97 -11.25 14.51
N ARG A 64 -6.39 -12.36 14.01
CA ARG A 64 -5.35 -12.37 12.97
C ARG A 64 -5.89 -12.05 11.55
N PHE A 65 -7.21 -12.06 11.35
CA PHE A 65 -7.86 -11.80 10.06
C PHE A 65 -8.22 -10.32 9.80
N ALA A 66 -7.92 -9.43 10.76
CA ALA A 66 -8.21 -8.00 10.67
C ALA A 66 -7.68 -7.34 9.38
N ASP A 67 -6.45 -7.66 8.97
CA ASP A 67 -5.81 -7.09 7.79
C ASP A 67 -6.45 -7.58 6.49
N CYS A 68 -6.88 -8.85 6.43
CA CYS A 68 -7.59 -9.42 5.28
C CYS A 68 -8.97 -8.78 5.09
N ASN A 69 -9.75 -8.61 6.17
CA ASN A 69 -11.09 -8.02 6.10
C ASN A 69 -11.05 -6.55 5.65
N ARG A 70 -10.02 -5.81 6.06
CA ARG A 70 -9.82 -4.41 5.66
C ARG A 70 -9.50 -4.27 4.18
N VAL A 71 -8.67 -5.15 3.63
CA VAL A 71 -8.35 -5.10 2.19
C VAL A 71 -9.52 -5.59 1.33
N MET A 72 -10.33 -6.53 1.82
CA MET A 72 -11.59 -6.88 1.17
C MET A 72 -12.55 -5.69 1.11
N ALA A 73 -12.66 -4.90 2.18
CA ALA A 73 -13.44 -3.66 2.14
C ALA A 73 -12.88 -2.67 1.10
N LYS A 74 -11.55 -2.49 1.03
CA LYS A 74 -10.90 -1.65 0.01
C LYS A 74 -11.24 -2.12 -1.41
N ASN A 75 -11.17 -3.43 -1.68
CA ASN A 75 -11.50 -3.99 -3.00
C ASN A 75 -12.99 -3.79 -3.34
N SER A 76 -13.90 -4.07 -2.41
CA SER A 76 -15.34 -3.88 -2.62
C SER A 76 -15.72 -2.43 -2.88
N VAL A 77 -15.10 -1.48 -2.17
CA VAL A 77 -15.28 -0.05 -2.43
C VAL A 77 -14.71 0.33 -3.79
N PHE A 78 -13.52 -0.17 -4.13
CA PHE A 78 -12.90 0.06 -5.43
C PHE A 78 -13.77 -0.42 -6.60
N CYS A 79 -14.31 -1.65 -6.54
CA CYS A 79 -15.20 -2.19 -7.57
C CYS A 79 -16.46 -1.35 -7.78
N ARG A 80 -16.92 -0.64 -6.74
CA ARG A 80 -18.11 0.22 -6.84
C ARG A 80 -17.78 1.60 -7.40
N ILE A 81 -16.54 2.06 -7.22
CA ILE A 81 -16.04 3.32 -7.80
C ILE A 81 -15.68 3.11 -9.27
N ASP A 82 -15.04 2.00 -9.63
CA ASP A 82 -14.66 1.72 -11.02
C ASP A 82 -15.91 1.57 -11.90
N ALA A 83 -16.00 2.38 -12.96
CA ALA A 83 -17.14 2.38 -13.87
C ALA A 83 -17.36 1.02 -14.59
N LYS A 84 -16.30 0.20 -14.75
CA LYS A 84 -16.40 -1.15 -15.31
C LYS A 84 -16.64 -2.23 -14.25
N HIS A 85 -16.79 -1.82 -12.99
CA HIS A 85 -16.94 -2.69 -11.83
C HIS A 85 -15.86 -3.76 -11.67
N ARG A 86 -14.64 -3.45 -12.12
CA ARG A 86 -13.49 -4.36 -12.05
C ARG A 86 -12.96 -4.48 -10.63
N SER A 87 -12.32 -5.61 -10.32
CA SER A 87 -11.49 -5.76 -9.14
C SER A 87 -10.23 -4.87 -9.20
N ILE A 88 -9.57 -4.68 -8.05
CA ILE A 88 -8.28 -3.98 -8.00
C ILE A 88 -7.25 -4.70 -8.88
N GLY A 89 -7.24 -6.03 -8.88
CA GLY A 89 -6.33 -6.86 -9.66
C GLY A 89 -6.59 -6.79 -11.16
N GLU A 90 -7.87 -6.77 -11.57
CA GLU A 90 -8.29 -6.53 -12.95
C GLU A 90 -7.87 -5.13 -13.42
N TYR A 91 -8.21 -4.11 -12.65
CA TYR A 91 -7.78 -2.74 -12.94
C TYR A 91 -6.26 -2.62 -13.00
N PHE A 92 -5.54 -3.24 -12.06
CA PHE A 92 -4.08 -3.22 -12.05
C PHE A 92 -3.51 -3.87 -13.30
N ARG A 93 -4.06 -5.00 -13.73
CA ARG A 93 -3.63 -5.68 -14.95
C ARG A 93 -3.84 -4.82 -16.20
N ASP A 94 -5.03 -4.23 -16.34
CA ASP A 94 -5.41 -3.53 -17.56
C ASP A 94 -4.79 -2.12 -17.63
N GLU A 95 -4.81 -1.40 -16.51
CA GLU A 95 -4.48 0.02 -16.46
C GLU A 95 -3.03 0.27 -16.04
N ILE A 96 -2.41 -0.65 -15.30
CA ILE A 96 -1.06 -0.45 -14.76
C ILE A 96 -0.04 -1.34 -15.47
N ARG A 97 -0.28 -2.65 -15.46
CA ARG A 97 0.66 -3.66 -15.97
C ARG A 97 0.88 -3.51 -17.48
N GLN A 98 -0.20 -3.45 -18.24
CA GLN A 98 -0.13 -3.33 -19.71
C GLN A 98 0.39 -1.96 -20.16
N LYS A 99 -0.07 -0.87 -19.54
CA LYS A 99 0.24 0.50 -19.98
C LYS A 99 1.63 0.99 -19.58
N TYR A 100 2.12 0.55 -18.41
CA TYR A 100 3.35 1.10 -17.83
C TYR A 100 4.48 0.07 -17.74
N GLY A 101 4.34 -1.09 -18.38
CA GLY A 101 5.40 -2.09 -18.47
C GLY A 101 5.72 -2.81 -17.15
N ALA A 102 4.81 -2.79 -16.17
CA ALA A 102 4.99 -3.44 -14.88
C ALA A 102 4.69 -4.95 -14.92
N PHE A 103 5.10 -5.63 -16.01
CA PHE A 103 4.72 -7.02 -16.32
C PHE A 103 5.15 -8.04 -15.26
N GLU A 104 6.19 -7.72 -14.50
CA GLU A 104 6.73 -8.56 -13.44
C GLU A 104 5.98 -8.41 -12.10
N VAL A 105 4.87 -7.65 -12.04
CA VAL A 105 4.04 -7.49 -10.84
C VAL A 105 2.64 -8.03 -11.13
N CYS A 106 2.17 -8.95 -10.28
CA CYS A 106 0.87 -9.60 -10.40
C CYS A 106 0.13 -9.57 -9.06
N VAL A 107 -1.15 -9.19 -9.09
CA VAL A 107 -2.06 -9.30 -7.94
C VAL A 107 -2.78 -10.65 -7.92
N THR A 108 -2.94 -11.26 -9.10
CA THR A 108 -3.44 -12.62 -9.32
C THR A 108 -2.61 -13.32 -10.38
N LEU A 109 -2.46 -14.64 -10.25
CA LEU A 109 -1.86 -15.50 -11.27
C LEU A 109 -2.94 -16.46 -11.79
N SER A 110 -3.49 -16.17 -12.97
CA SER A 110 -4.55 -16.98 -13.59
C SER A 110 -4.12 -18.40 -13.94
N SER A 111 -2.81 -18.67 -14.03
CA SER A 111 -2.24 -19.97 -14.42
C SER A 111 -1.54 -20.73 -13.29
N SER A 112 -1.63 -20.28 -12.03
CA SER A 112 -0.96 -20.97 -10.93
C SER A 112 -1.73 -22.23 -10.52
N LEU A 113 -1.04 -23.37 -10.47
CA LEU A 113 -1.57 -24.65 -9.97
C LEU A 113 -2.04 -24.59 -8.49
N HIS A 114 -1.70 -23.52 -7.77
CA HIS A 114 -2.01 -23.34 -6.36
C HIS A 114 -3.19 -22.38 -6.20
N ALA A 115 -4.31 -22.89 -5.68
CA ALA A 115 -5.57 -22.16 -5.54
C ALA A 115 -5.44 -20.78 -4.84
N MET A 116 -4.50 -20.62 -3.90
CA MET A 116 -4.27 -19.32 -3.24
C MET A 116 -3.76 -18.23 -4.18
N ARG A 117 -2.93 -18.56 -5.18
CA ARG A 117 -2.37 -17.58 -6.13
C ARG A 117 -3.35 -17.21 -7.24
N ALA A 118 -4.38 -18.04 -7.44
CA ALA A 118 -5.51 -17.74 -8.30
C ALA A 118 -6.51 -16.79 -7.62
N PHE A 119 -6.59 -16.80 -6.28
CA PHE A 119 -7.51 -15.97 -5.53
C PHE A 119 -6.98 -14.55 -5.31
N GLU A 120 -7.79 -13.56 -5.65
CA GLU A 120 -7.42 -12.15 -5.51
C GLU A 120 -7.45 -11.71 -4.04
N GLN A 121 -6.26 -11.63 -3.44
CA GLN A 121 -6.06 -10.96 -2.16
C GLN A 121 -4.95 -9.92 -2.30
N PRO A 122 -5.29 -8.67 -2.65
CA PRO A 122 -4.31 -7.61 -2.85
C PRO A 122 -3.46 -7.31 -1.61
N ALA A 123 -3.87 -7.80 -0.43
CA ALA A 123 -3.16 -7.66 0.83
C ALA A 123 -1.91 -8.55 0.93
N VAL A 124 -1.97 -9.76 0.38
CA VAL A 124 -1.06 -10.85 0.77
C VAL A 124 -0.59 -11.73 -0.40
N ASN A 125 -1.32 -11.74 -1.53
CA ASN A 125 -1.05 -12.67 -2.63
C ASN A 125 -0.33 -12.01 -3.83
N GLY A 126 0.19 -10.80 -3.65
CA GLY A 126 0.99 -10.13 -4.67
C GLY A 126 2.26 -10.94 -4.99
N VAL A 127 2.51 -11.21 -6.27
CA VAL A 127 3.73 -11.87 -6.76
C VAL A 127 4.49 -10.88 -7.63
N ALA A 128 5.75 -10.63 -7.29
CA ALA A 128 6.59 -9.74 -8.05
C ALA A 128 8.07 -10.13 -8.03
N THR A 129 8.82 -9.60 -9.00
CA THR A 129 10.29 -9.50 -8.88
C THR A 129 10.65 -8.20 -8.15
N ALA A 130 11.82 -8.14 -7.51
CA ALA A 130 12.28 -6.93 -6.85
C ALA A 130 12.46 -5.77 -7.84
N ARG A 131 12.94 -6.07 -9.06
CA ARG A 131 13.14 -5.09 -10.14
C ARG A 131 11.81 -4.51 -10.63
N GLY A 132 10.85 -5.36 -10.95
CA GLY A 132 9.53 -4.94 -11.42
C GLY A 132 8.77 -4.13 -10.38
N LEU A 133 8.83 -4.56 -9.12
CA LEU A 133 8.18 -3.83 -8.03
C LEU A 133 8.85 -2.47 -7.77
N ALA A 134 10.19 -2.40 -7.84
CA ALA A 134 10.93 -1.14 -7.75
C ALA A 134 10.59 -0.19 -8.91
N LEU A 135 10.54 -0.69 -10.14
CA LEU A 135 10.19 0.09 -11.32
C LEU A 135 8.77 0.68 -11.22
N LEU A 136 7.81 -0.12 -10.77
CA LEU A 136 6.45 0.34 -10.53
C LEU A 136 6.41 1.49 -9.53
N HIS A 137 7.16 1.36 -8.42
CA HIS A 137 7.22 2.39 -7.38
C HIS A 137 8.00 3.62 -7.84
N GLN A 138 9.00 3.48 -8.71
CA GLN A 138 9.67 4.62 -9.35
C GLN A 138 8.66 5.42 -10.20
N LYS A 139 7.88 4.75 -11.05
CA LYS A 139 6.83 5.41 -11.86
C LYS A 139 5.75 6.07 -11.00
N PHE A 140 5.44 5.48 -9.86
CA PHE A 140 4.55 6.09 -8.88
C PHE A 140 5.16 7.36 -8.27
N MET A 141 6.41 7.29 -7.82
CA MET A 141 7.16 8.39 -7.22
C MET A 141 7.34 9.56 -8.20
N ASP A 142 7.61 9.28 -9.47
CA ASP A 142 7.80 10.29 -10.53
C ASP A 142 6.48 10.95 -10.97
N GLY A 143 5.35 10.56 -10.40
CA GLY A 143 4.04 11.11 -10.74
C GLY A 143 3.43 10.54 -12.02
N THR A 144 4.09 9.57 -12.68
CA THR A 144 3.60 8.94 -13.92
C THR A 144 2.28 8.20 -13.70
N LEU A 145 2.09 7.58 -12.53
CA LEU A 145 0.84 6.84 -12.22
C LEU A 145 -0.23 7.72 -11.57
N CYS A 146 0.15 8.71 -10.76
CA CYS A 146 -0.74 9.71 -10.19
C CYS A 146 0.06 10.87 -9.56
N SER A 147 -0.56 12.05 -9.47
CA SER A 147 0.02 13.25 -8.86
C SER A 147 0.59 13.01 -7.46
N GLN A 148 1.76 13.57 -7.14
CA GLN A 148 2.44 13.43 -5.84
C GLN A 148 1.71 14.06 -4.64
N GLN A 149 0.59 14.76 -4.85
CA GLN A 149 -0.21 15.41 -3.80
C GLN A 149 -0.76 14.44 -2.72
N PHE A 150 -0.65 13.12 -2.92
CA PHE A 150 -1.10 12.11 -1.96
C PHE A 150 -0.11 11.88 -0.81
N PHE A 151 1.13 12.36 -0.89
CA PHE A 151 2.11 12.23 0.19
C PHE A 151 1.70 13.12 1.37
N LYS A 152 0.84 12.57 2.23
CA LYS A 152 0.41 13.16 3.49
C LYS A 152 0.71 12.18 4.61
N GLU A 153 1.50 12.63 5.57
CA GLU A 153 1.74 11.90 6.80
C GLU A 153 0.51 12.01 7.70
N THR A 154 -0.02 10.86 8.14
CA THR A 154 -1.02 10.83 9.20
C THR A 154 -0.59 9.81 10.26
N PHE A 155 -0.77 10.12 11.55
CA PHE A 155 -0.43 9.16 12.60
C PHE A 155 -1.58 8.16 12.81
N ASP A 156 -1.25 6.87 12.96
CA ASP A 156 -2.18 5.78 13.27
C ASP A 156 -1.88 5.20 14.67
N HIS A 157 -2.81 5.41 15.62
CA HIS A 157 -2.72 4.89 16.99
C HIS A 157 -3.40 3.52 17.17
N THR A 158 -4.05 2.98 16.13
CA THR A 158 -5.05 1.89 16.25
C THR A 158 -4.42 0.51 16.47
N LEU A 159 -3.15 0.31 16.10
CA LEU A 159 -2.46 -0.99 16.21
C LEU A 159 -1.60 -1.14 17.48
N GLY A 160 -1.64 -0.17 18.40
CA GLY A 160 -0.76 -0.15 19.58
C GLY A 160 0.73 0.00 19.24
N ILE A 161 1.05 0.34 17.99
CA ILE A 161 2.39 0.63 17.48
C ILE A 161 2.30 2.01 16.85
N GLU A 162 3.18 2.92 17.27
CA GLU A 162 3.30 4.25 16.67
C GLU A 162 3.88 4.10 15.25
N GLU A 163 2.99 4.15 14.24
CA GLU A 163 3.36 4.14 12.83
C GLU A 163 2.70 5.33 12.13
N SER A 164 3.50 6.11 11.41
CA SER A 164 2.98 7.11 10.47
C SER A 164 2.46 6.35 9.25
N LYS A 165 1.16 6.46 8.94
CA LYS A 165 0.51 5.84 7.78
C LYS A 165 -0.23 6.89 6.97
N GLY A 166 -0.55 6.58 5.73
CA GLY A 166 -1.24 7.54 4.87
C GLY A 166 -1.58 6.92 3.53
N HIS A 167 -2.88 6.90 3.21
CA HIS A 167 -3.41 6.45 1.92
C HIS A 167 -2.93 5.04 1.49
N GLY A 168 -2.68 4.15 2.46
CA GLY A 168 -2.20 2.78 2.23
C GLY A 168 -0.68 2.58 2.29
N PHE A 169 0.10 3.64 2.55
CA PHE A 169 1.54 3.58 2.78
C PHE A 169 1.89 3.68 4.26
N VAL A 170 3.04 3.12 4.60
CA VAL A 170 3.76 3.33 5.85
C VAL A 170 4.87 4.36 5.60
N TYR A 171 5.05 5.26 6.55
CA TYR A 171 6.05 6.32 6.55
C TYR A 171 7.03 6.05 7.69
N LYS A 172 8.33 6.15 7.40
CA LYS A 172 9.37 6.07 8.44
C LYS A 172 10.56 6.95 8.08
N ARG A 173 11.39 7.27 9.06
CA ARG A 173 12.67 7.94 8.82
C ARG A 173 13.70 6.95 8.27
N SER A 174 14.47 7.42 7.29
CA SER A 174 15.66 6.73 6.80
C SER A 174 16.82 6.87 7.80
N PRO A 175 17.90 6.10 7.64
CA PRO A 175 19.10 6.22 8.48
C PRO A 175 19.74 7.61 8.52
N ASN A 176 19.50 8.46 7.51
CA ASN A 176 19.97 9.86 7.48
C ASN A 176 18.84 10.89 7.61
N GLY A 177 17.67 10.47 8.10
CA GLY A 177 16.58 11.37 8.47
C GLY A 177 15.60 11.76 7.36
N SER A 178 15.85 11.42 6.09
CA SER A 178 14.84 11.62 5.03
C SER A 178 13.61 10.73 5.24
N TRP A 179 12.48 11.12 4.67
CA TRP A 179 11.26 10.32 4.74
C TRP A 179 11.26 9.17 3.73
N LEU A 180 10.94 7.98 4.22
CA LEU A 180 10.71 6.77 3.45
C LEU A 180 9.23 6.47 3.41
N ILE A 181 8.74 6.18 2.21
CA ILE A 181 7.32 5.93 1.93
C ILE A 181 7.21 4.59 1.23
N GLY A 182 6.40 3.68 1.76
CA GLY A 182 6.36 2.34 1.21
C GLY A 182 5.58 1.36 2.08
N HIS A 183 5.99 0.11 2.07
CA HIS A 183 5.32 -0.91 2.86
C HIS A 183 6.28 -2.06 3.25
N PRO A 184 6.42 -2.37 4.56
CA PRO A 184 7.09 -3.58 5.00
C PRO A 184 6.11 -4.77 4.95
N ALA A 185 6.58 -5.93 4.49
CA ALA A 185 5.79 -7.15 4.42
C ALA A 185 6.39 -8.25 5.28
N MET A 186 5.57 -9.25 5.62
CA MET A 186 6.02 -10.41 6.38
C MET A 186 7.18 -11.12 5.66
N GLY A 187 8.11 -11.66 6.46
CA GLY A 187 9.31 -12.31 5.95
C GLY A 187 10.49 -11.39 5.70
N GLY A 188 10.39 -10.12 6.09
CA GLY A 188 11.45 -9.12 5.92
C GLY A 188 11.52 -8.50 4.54
N GLN A 189 10.49 -8.72 3.73
CA GLN A 189 10.35 -8.09 2.43
C GLN A 189 9.96 -6.63 2.61
N MET A 190 10.42 -5.75 1.73
CA MET A 190 10.11 -4.33 1.82
C MET A 190 10.21 -3.63 0.47
N ILE A 191 9.45 -2.56 0.36
CA ILE A 191 9.65 -1.51 -0.63
C ILE A 191 9.65 -0.17 0.08
N TRP A 192 10.64 0.67 -0.22
CA TRP A 192 10.76 2.04 0.27
C TRP A 192 11.10 2.96 -0.88
N MET A 193 10.39 4.08 -0.97
CA MET A 193 10.65 5.20 -1.87
C MET A 193 11.16 6.36 -1.03
N ASP A 194 12.21 7.04 -1.49
CA ASP A 194 12.71 8.29 -0.92
C ASP A 194 12.65 9.38 -2.00
N PRO A 195 11.56 10.20 -2.01
CA PRO A 195 11.39 11.25 -3.00
C PRO A 195 12.51 12.30 -2.97
N PHE A 196 13.10 12.56 -1.80
CA PHE A 196 14.15 13.58 -1.65
C PHE A 196 15.47 13.13 -2.30
N LYS A 197 15.77 11.84 -2.19
CA LYS A 197 16.98 11.26 -2.81
C LYS A 197 16.74 10.66 -4.18
N ASN A 198 15.48 10.66 -4.63
CA ASN A 198 15.05 10.02 -5.86
C ASN A 198 15.54 8.57 -5.98
N ILE A 199 15.31 7.77 -4.93
CA ILE A 199 15.65 6.35 -4.92
C ILE A 199 14.45 5.48 -4.53
N VAL A 200 14.43 4.27 -5.08
CA VAL A 200 13.53 3.20 -4.66
C VAL A 200 14.33 1.97 -4.26
N VAL A 201 14.12 1.50 -3.04
CA VAL A 201 14.77 0.31 -2.49
C VAL A 201 13.72 -0.79 -2.35
N CYS A 202 13.86 -1.84 -3.15
CA CYS A 202 13.02 -3.04 -3.06
C CYS A 202 13.86 -4.24 -2.65
N TYR A 203 13.35 -5.01 -1.70
CA TYR A 203 13.91 -6.28 -1.29
C TYR A 203 12.80 -7.32 -1.16
N LEU A 204 12.87 -8.35 -2.00
CA LEU A 204 11.98 -9.53 -1.97
C LEU A 204 12.80 -10.78 -1.69
N THR A 205 12.21 -11.74 -0.99
CA THR A 205 12.90 -12.98 -0.63
C THR A 205 11.92 -14.14 -0.58
N ASN A 206 12.38 -15.31 -1.06
CA ASN A 206 11.59 -16.53 -1.01
C ASN A 206 11.64 -17.21 0.38
N GLY A 207 12.63 -16.84 1.21
CA GLY A 207 12.77 -17.37 2.56
C GLY A 207 12.13 -16.44 3.59
N LEU A 208 11.14 -16.95 4.33
CA LEU A 208 10.51 -16.20 5.41
C LEU A 208 11.52 -15.95 6.54
N LYS A 209 11.87 -14.69 6.77
CA LYS A 209 12.73 -14.29 7.89
C LYS A 209 11.87 -13.74 9.02
N PHE A 210 12.01 -14.32 10.21
CA PHE A 210 11.40 -13.80 11.42
C PHE A 210 12.29 -12.71 12.04
N GLY A 211 11.69 -11.64 12.55
CA GLY A 211 12.42 -10.48 13.08
C GLY A 211 11.60 -9.72 14.12
N ARG A 212 12.15 -8.63 14.66
CA ARG A 212 11.40 -7.71 15.53
C ARG A 212 10.46 -6.88 14.66
N ARG A 213 9.15 -6.98 14.91
CA ARG A 213 8.10 -6.36 14.07
C ARG A 213 8.20 -6.87 12.61
N ARG A 214 7.69 -6.12 11.64
CA ARG A 214 7.78 -6.46 10.19
C ARG A 214 9.18 -6.22 9.59
N GLN A 215 10.18 -5.92 10.42
CA GLN A 215 11.55 -5.60 10.01
C GLN A 215 12.50 -6.74 10.37
N THR A 216 13.48 -7.00 9.51
CA THR A 216 14.46 -8.07 9.71
C THR A 216 15.87 -7.50 9.67
N ARG A 217 16.80 -8.17 10.36
CA ARG A 217 18.22 -7.78 10.38
C ARG A 217 18.79 -7.58 8.97
N VAL A 218 18.34 -8.39 8.00
CA VAL A 218 18.81 -8.32 6.62
C VAL A 218 18.27 -7.08 5.92
N SER A 219 16.96 -6.83 6.02
CA SER A 219 16.34 -5.66 5.40
C SER A 219 16.91 -4.35 5.97
N ASP A 220 17.10 -4.28 7.28
CA ASP A 220 17.60 -3.07 7.92
C ASP A 220 19.07 -2.80 7.56
N LYS A 221 19.92 -3.84 7.59
CA LYS A 221 21.32 -3.71 7.16
C LYS A 221 21.45 -3.28 5.70
N LEU A 222 20.62 -3.83 4.81
CA LEU A 222 20.61 -3.46 3.40
C LEU A 222 20.27 -1.96 3.24
N LEU A 223 19.19 -1.52 3.89
CA LEU A 223 18.77 -0.12 3.84
C LEU A 223 19.85 0.81 4.42
N THR A 224 20.40 0.50 5.60
CA THR A 224 21.51 1.26 6.19
C THR A 224 22.70 1.36 5.26
N ARG A 225 23.12 0.24 4.66
CA ARG A 225 24.30 0.24 3.80
C ARG A 225 24.11 1.03 2.51
N ILE A 226 22.92 0.99 1.91
CA ILE A 226 22.58 1.83 0.75
C ILE A 226 22.72 3.31 1.12
N TYR A 227 22.20 3.71 2.27
CA TYR A 227 22.24 5.09 2.74
C TYR A 227 23.65 5.57 3.11
N GLU A 228 24.49 4.69 3.66
CA GLU A 228 25.92 4.96 3.88
C GLU A 228 26.70 5.14 2.57
N ILE A 229 26.33 4.45 1.50
CA ILE A 229 26.94 4.62 0.18
C ILE A 229 26.51 5.96 -0.41
N LEU A 230 25.20 6.25 -0.37
CA LEU A 230 24.67 7.51 -0.89
C LEU A 230 25.29 8.73 -0.19
N SER A 231 25.46 8.70 1.13
CA SER A 231 26.07 9.82 1.86
C SER A 231 27.52 10.09 1.44
N LYS A 232 28.27 9.06 1.05
CA LYS A 232 29.65 9.20 0.54
C LYS A 232 29.72 9.79 -0.87
N HIS A 233 28.71 9.57 -1.70
CA HIS A 233 28.66 10.09 -3.07
C HIS A 233 28.08 11.51 -3.14
N THR A 234 27.23 11.90 -2.19
CA THR A 234 26.71 13.27 -2.11
C THR A 234 27.79 14.28 -1.67
N THR A 235 28.75 13.88 -0.85
CA THR A 235 29.88 14.75 -0.46
C THR A 235 30.89 15.00 -1.59
N SER A 236 30.90 14.19 -2.65
CA SER A 236 31.78 14.39 -3.82
C SER A 236 31.11 15.09 -5.00
N SER A 237 29.79 15.33 -4.95
CA SER A 237 29.03 15.96 -6.02
C SER A 237 28.10 17.04 -5.46
N SER A 238 28.57 18.28 -5.46
CA SER A 238 27.72 19.46 -5.23
C SER A 238 26.79 19.65 -6.43
N ILE A 239 25.69 18.90 -6.49
CA ILE A 239 24.60 19.15 -7.43
C ILE A 239 23.33 19.30 -6.59
N SER A 240 22.84 20.53 -6.52
CA SER A 240 21.53 20.86 -5.95
C SER A 240 20.44 20.28 -6.85
N SER A 241 19.73 19.26 -6.38
CA SER A 241 18.47 18.83 -7.00
C SER A 241 17.32 19.73 -6.50
N PRO A 242 16.51 20.35 -7.39
CA PRO A 242 15.50 21.33 -6.98
C PRO A 242 14.15 20.72 -6.55
N LEU A 243 14.04 19.41 -6.32
CA LEU A 243 12.74 18.72 -6.34
C LEU A 243 12.33 18.10 -4.99
N TYR A 244 12.36 18.89 -3.91
CA TYR A 244 11.40 18.84 -2.80
C TYR A 244 11.87 19.84 -1.72
N ARG A 245 11.20 20.99 -1.58
CA ARG A 245 11.46 21.90 -0.44
C ARG A 245 10.80 21.32 0.81
N GLU A 246 11.57 21.24 1.90
CA GLU A 246 11.11 20.82 3.25
C GLU A 246 9.89 21.59 3.78
N GLY A 247 9.48 22.70 3.13
CA GLY A 247 8.43 23.61 3.59
C GLY A 247 6.99 23.11 3.51
N THR A 248 6.71 21.92 2.95
CA THR A 248 5.32 21.42 2.85
C THR A 248 4.91 20.47 3.98
N LEU A 249 5.86 20.04 4.84
CA LEU A 249 5.60 19.09 5.93
C LEU A 249 5.73 19.71 7.34
N SER A 250 6.15 20.97 7.47
CA SER A 250 6.45 21.59 8.78
C SER A 250 5.47 22.67 9.26
N LYS A 251 4.29 22.83 8.65
CA LYS A 251 3.30 23.84 9.09
C LYS A 251 1.92 23.26 9.40
N GLN A 252 1.82 22.30 10.31
CA GLN A 252 0.61 22.07 11.11
C GLN A 252 0.96 21.49 12.49
N THR A 253 1.77 22.22 13.26
CA THR A 253 1.76 22.13 14.72
C THR A 253 1.80 23.56 15.23
N ASN A 254 0.61 24.10 15.49
CA ASN A 254 0.28 25.17 16.45
C ASN A 254 -1.14 25.65 16.14
N HIS A 255 -2.12 24.96 16.74
CA HIS A 255 -3.21 25.54 17.54
C HIS A 255 -4.14 24.44 18.03
#